data_AF-A0A024QIU9-F1
#
_entry.id   AF-A0A024QIU9-F1
#
_cell.length_a   1.000
_cell.length_b   1.000
_cell.length_c   1.000
_cell.angle_alpha   90.00
_cell.angle_beta   90.00
_cell.angle_gamma   90.00
#
_symmetry.space_group_name_H-M   'P 1'
#
loop_
_entity.id
_entity.type
_entity.pdbx_description
1 polymer ?
#
loop_
_entity_poly.entity_id
_entity_poly.type
_entity_poly.pdbx_seq_one_letter_code
_entity_poly.pdbx_strand_id
1 'polypeptide(L)' 'MALTLGRKPGEKVILRDSQGSEIVIEVVEKDKQLRNFTQLRINAPKEFSIIRGELDNNL' A
#
# COMPACT_ATOMS: atom_id res chain seq x y z
N MET A 1 0.07 16.53 -4.89
CA MET A 1 -1.04 15.99 -5.72
C MET A 1 -1.76 14.94 -4.87
N ALA A 2 -3.09 14.84 -4.99
CA ALA A 2 -3.86 13.77 -4.35
C ALA A 2 -4.60 12.98 -5.43
N LEU A 3 -4.62 11.65 -5.29
CA LEU A 3 -5.31 10.75 -6.20
C LEU A 3 -6.17 9.78 -5.39
N THR A 4 -7.44 9.65 -5.75
CA THR A 4 -8.38 8.73 -5.09
C THR A 4 -8.78 7.64 -6.08
N LEU A 5 -8.60 6.37 -5.68
CA LEU A 5 -8.90 5.21 -6.53
C LEU A 5 -9.65 4.15 -5.74
N GLY A 6 -10.71 3.61 -6.33
CA GLY A 6 -11.30 2.33 -5.90
C GLY A 6 -10.54 1.16 -6.52
N ARG A 7 -10.25 0.11 -5.75
CA ARG A 7 -9.49 -1.07 -6.21
C ARG A 7 -10.09 -2.38 -5.70
N LYS A 8 -10.05 -3.41 -6.55
CA LYS A 8 -10.44 -4.80 -6.30
C LYS A 8 -9.20 -5.65 -5.98
N PRO A 9 -9.39 -6.84 -5.35
CA PRO A 9 -8.30 -7.81 -5.20
C PRO A 9 -7.57 -8.11 -6.51
N GLY A 10 -6.24 -8.17 -6.46
CA GLY A 10 -5.33 -8.36 -7.59
C GLY A 10 -4.91 -7.05 -8.29
N GLU A 11 -5.58 -5.93 -8.01
CA GLU A 11 -5.25 -4.65 -8.62
C GLU A 11 -4.17 -3.89 -7.84
N LYS A 12 -3.36 -3.11 -8.56
CA LYS A 12 -2.15 -2.47 -8.04
C LYS A 12 -2.12 -0.97 -8.26
N VAL A 13 -1.39 -0.28 -7.40
CA VAL A 13 -0.92 1.09 -7.55
C VAL A 13 0.61 1.05 -7.45
N ILE A 14 1.30 1.69 -8.39
CA ILE A 14 2.76 1.76 -8.42
C ILE A 14 3.16 3.21 -8.25
N LEU A 15 3.93 3.50 -7.21
CA LEU A 15 4.60 4.78 -7.03
C LEU A 15 6.02 4.61 -7.56
N ARG A 16 6.43 5.44 -8.51
CA ARG A 16 7.77 5.42 -9.09
C ARG A 16 8.40 6.80 -8.93
N ASP A 17 9.64 6.84 -8.45
CA ASP A 17 10.41 8.08 -8.40
C ASP A 17 11.10 8.37 -9.76
N SER A 18 11.85 9.47 -9.83
CA SER A 18 12.58 9.84 -11.05
C SER A 18 13.78 8.93 -11.35
N GLN A 19 14.25 8.15 -10.37
CA GLN A 19 15.40 7.24 -10.48
C GLN A 19 14.96 5.83 -10.88
N GLY A 20 13.65 5.56 -10.91
CA GLY A 20 13.08 4.26 -11.27
C GLY A 20 12.83 3.34 -10.08
N SER A 21 13.03 3.80 -8.84
CA SER A 21 12.64 3.03 -7.65
C SER A 21 11.13 2.93 -7.55
N GLU A 22 10.63 1.75 -7.22
CA GLU A 22 9.19 1.45 -7.22
C GLU A 22 8.69 1.01 -5.85
N ILE A 23 7.57 1.58 -5.43
CA ILE A 23 6.73 1.06 -4.35
C ILE A 23 5.46 0.52 -4.97
N VAL A 24 5.18 -0.76 -4.76
CA VAL A 24 4.00 -1.44 -5.29
C VAL A 24 3.02 -1.70 -4.15
N ILE A 25 1.82 -1.13 -4.27
CA ILE A 25 0.71 -1.32 -3.35
C ILE A 25 -0.34 -2.17 -4.06
N GLU A 26 -0.57 -3.38 -3.57
CA GLU A 26 -1.53 -4.33 -4.12
C GLU A 26 -2.70 -4.54 -3.16
N VAL A 27 -3.93 -4.50 -3.66
CA VAL A 27 -5.08 -5.00 -2.91
C VAL A 27 -5.09 -6.52 -3.01
N VAL A 28 -4.96 -7.21 -1.88
CA VAL A 28 -4.99 -8.68 -1.86
C VAL A 28 -6.35 -9.21 -1.45
N GLU A 29 -6.61 -10.48 -1.76
CA GLU A 29 -7.81 -11.16 -1.26
C GLU A 29 -7.85 -11.09 0.26
N LYS A 30 -9.03 -10.76 0.79
CA LYS A 30 -9.26 -10.68 2.23
C LYS A 30 -9.22 -12.09 2.80
N ASP A 31 -8.58 -12.26 3.95
CA ASP A 31 -8.80 -13.45 4.76
C ASP A 31 -10.30 -13.56 5.11
N LYS A 32 -10.89 -14.73 4.87
CA LYS A 32 -12.32 -15.00 5.12
C LYS A 32 -12.71 -14.80 6.59
N GLN A 33 -11.76 -14.88 7.52
CA GLN A 33 -12.01 -14.66 8.94
C GLN A 33 -12.05 -13.18 9.33
N LEU A 34 -11.58 -12.29 8.46
CA LEU A 34 -11.39 -10.89 8.73
C LEU A 34 -12.41 -10.05 7.95
N ARG A 35 -13.26 -9.30 8.67
CA ARG A 35 -14.36 -8.51 8.08
C ARG A 35 -14.05 -7.01 8.10
N ASN A 36 -14.60 -6.29 7.13
CA ASN A 36 -14.70 -4.82 7.09
C ASN A 36 -13.41 -4.00 6.87
N PHE A 37 -12.34 -4.59 6.34
CA PHE A 37 -11.19 -3.81 5.88
C PHE A 37 -10.66 -4.29 4.54
N THR A 38 -9.82 -3.48 3.91
CA THR A 38 -9.08 -3.83 2.69
C THR A 38 -7.70 -4.29 3.10
N GLN A 39 -7.27 -5.45 2.63
CA GLN A 39 -5.94 -5.95 2.91
C GLN A 39 -4.99 -5.48 1.81
N LEU A 40 -3.86 -4.91 2.22
CA LEU A 40 -2.85 -4.39 1.31
C LEU A 40 -1.57 -5.19 1.46
N ARG A 41 -0.91 -5.47 0.32
CA ARG A 41 0.50 -5.89 0.28
C ARG A 41 1.30 -4.74 -0.29
N ILE A 42 2.28 -4.28 0.48
CA ILE A 42 3.18 -3.19 0.08
C ILE A 42 4.56 -3.79 -0.11
N ASN A 43 5.11 -3.67 -1.33
CA ASN A 43 6.49 -4.01 -1.64
C ASN A 43 7.24 -2.70 -1.88
N ALA A 44 8.35 -2.51 -1.17
CA ALA A 44 9.20 -1.35 -1.30
C ALA A 44 10.68 -1.77 -1.21
N PRO A 45 11.62 -0.97 -1.75
CA PRO A 45 13.04 -1.15 -1.54
C PRO A 45 13.42 -1.07 -0.06
N LYS A 46 14.57 -1.65 0.31
CA LYS A 46 14.98 -1.84 1.72
C LYS A 46 15.25 -0.53 2.47
N GLU A 47 15.56 0.53 1.73
CA GLU A 47 15.78 1.87 2.26
C GLU A 47 14.48 2.54 2.74
N PHE A 48 13.31 2.01 2.37
CA PHE A 48 12.03 2.52 2.84
C PHE A 48 11.51 1.72 4.04
N SER A 49 11.00 2.44 5.04
CA SER A 49 10.24 1.86 6.15
C SER A 49 8.75 1.94 5.85
N ILE A 50 8.02 0.83 6.04
CA ILE A 50 6.55 0.80 5.95
C ILE A 50 6.00 0.88 7.37
N ILE A 51 5.42 2.02 7.72
CA ILE A 51 4.89 2.30 9.05
C ILE A 51 3.37 2.52 8.91
N ARG A 52 2.59 1.92 9.82
CA ARG A 52 1.14 2.18 9.87
C ARG A 52 0.93 3.58 10.47
N GLY A 53 0.04 4.37 9.87
CA GLY A 53 -0.13 5.77 10.24
C GLY A 53 -0.47 5.99 11.72
N GLU A 54 -1.22 5.07 12.34
CA GLU A 54 -1.56 5.14 13.76
C GLU A 54 -0.38 4.90 14.71
N LEU A 55 0.77 4.43 14.19
CA LEU A 55 1.99 4.23 14.94
C LEU A 55 3.04 5.33 14.68
N ASP A 56 2.81 6.19 13.68
CA ASP A 56 3.70 7.30 13.40
C ASP A 56 3.34 8.46 14.31
N ASN A 57 4.12 8.64 15.37
CA ASN A 57 3.90 9.68 16.38
C ASN A 57 4.21 11.11 15.87
N ASN A 58 4.50 11.28 14.58
CA ASN A 58 4.87 12.56 13.97
C ASN A 58 3.73 13.23 13.19
N LEU A 59 2.47 12.86 13.44
CA LEU A 59 1.28 13.49 12.87
C LEU A 59 0.66 14.53 13.80
#